data_AF-A0A928L979-F1
#
_entry.id   AF-A0A928L979-F1
#
_cell.length_a   1.000
_cell.length_b   1.000
_cell.length_c   1.000
_cell.angle_alpha   90.00
_cell.angle_beta   90.00
_cell.angle_gamma   90.00
#
_symmetry.space_group_name_H-M   'P 1'
#
loop_
_entity.id
_entity.type
_entity.pdbx_description
1 polymer ?
#
loop_
_entity_poly.entity_id
_entity_poly.type
_entity_poly.pdbx_seq_one_letter_code
_entity_poly.pdbx_strand_id
1 'polypeptide(L)'
;MILKYYISDAITAEERDLILNMIIEIVTVDQKVVQGAVTSPMLSNLVFRQLDIRIERYCSRFDIKYTRYADDMLFSGNTTYIHSRRFISAISAIIASKGFELNYTKILRAKQEISLNGFVVGSGLRVSRKKLCNLNQIIYKLESSNFDEFQSKYVLYHVRNQLAGYRSFLLHVMRTDENEEQKDKLKDKINCIENLIKRHCAID
;
A
#
# COMPACT_ATOMS: atom_id res chain seq x y z
N MET A 1 -22.49 17.81 1.24
CA MET A 1 -21.21 17.26 1.75
C MET A 1 -21.46 15.87 2.34
N ILE A 2 -20.57 14.89 2.10
CA ILE A 2 -20.77 13.47 2.49
C ILE A 2 -20.98 13.30 4.01
N LEU A 3 -20.38 14.18 4.81
CA LEU A 3 -20.52 14.23 6.26
C LEU A 3 -21.96 14.51 6.75
N LYS A 4 -22.85 15.07 5.91
CA LYS A 4 -24.28 15.27 6.27
C LYS A 4 -25.00 13.97 6.64
N TYR A 5 -24.53 12.84 6.12
CA TYR A 5 -25.09 11.51 6.42
C TYR A 5 -24.69 10.99 7.81
N TYR A 6 -23.67 11.56 8.44
CA TYR A 6 -23.08 11.07 9.68
C TYR A 6 -23.41 11.94 10.89
N ILE A 7 -24.18 13.01 10.69
CA ILE A 7 -24.71 13.82 11.78
C ILE A 7 -26.17 13.42 12.00
N SER A 8 -26.53 13.25 13.28
CA SER A 8 -27.87 12.86 13.71
C SER A 8 -28.96 13.74 13.07
N ASP A 9 -30.07 13.12 12.70
CA ASP A 9 -31.25 13.85 12.23
C ASP A 9 -32.05 14.50 13.36
N ALA A 10 -31.65 14.28 14.62
CA ALA A 10 -32.29 14.84 15.80
C ALA A 10 -32.01 16.35 16.04
N ILE A 11 -31.12 16.96 15.25
CA ILE A 11 -30.79 18.38 15.36
C ILE A 11 -31.33 19.19 14.18
N THR A 12 -31.48 20.50 14.37
CA THR A 12 -31.96 21.40 13.33
C THR A 12 -30.98 21.47 12.14
N ALA A 13 -31.48 21.88 10.97
CA ALA A 13 -30.64 22.03 9.78
C ALA A 13 -29.52 23.07 9.97
N GLU A 14 -29.81 24.15 10.69
CA GLU A 14 -28.88 25.24 11.00
C GLU A 14 -27.74 24.74 11.92
N GLU A 15 -28.08 24.04 13.00
CA GLU A 15 -27.09 23.43 13.90
C GLU A 15 -26.21 22.41 13.18
N ARG A 16 -26.81 21.62 12.28
CA ARG A 16 -26.07 20.64 11.47
C ARG A 16 -25.04 21.33 10.59
N ASP A 17 -25.42 22.38 9.87
CA ASP A 17 -24.51 23.10 8.99
C ASP A 17 -23.41 23.83 9.77
N LEU A 18 -23.73 24.38 10.95
CA LEU A 18 -22.74 24.96 11.87
C LEU A 18 -21.69 23.92 12.30
N ILE A 19 -22.13 22.76 12.81
CA ILE A 19 -21.24 21.69 13.25
C ILE A 19 -20.35 21.21 12.10
N LEU A 20 -20.92 21.06 10.89
CA LEU A 20 -20.16 20.65 9.72
C LEU A 20 -19.07 21.65 9.37
N ASN A 21 -19.38 22.95 9.38
CA ASN A 21 -18.41 23.99 9.08
C ASN A 21 -17.28 24.00 10.12
N MET A 22 -17.62 23.92 11.41
CA MET A 22 -16.61 23.81 12.48
C MET A 22 -15.69 22.60 12.29
N ILE A 23 -16.25 21.43 11.95
CA ILE A 23 -15.45 20.23 11.69
C ILE A 23 -14.52 20.46 10.50
N ILE A 24 -15.02 21.01 9.38
CA ILE A 24 -14.18 21.30 8.20
C ILE A 24 -13.05 22.24 8.56
N GLU A 25 -13.34 23.34 9.27
CA GLU A 25 -12.34 24.35 9.66
C GLU A 25 -11.24 23.76 10.55
N ILE A 26 -11.58 22.83 11.44
CA ILE A 26 -10.61 22.18 12.32
C ILE A 26 -9.72 21.19 11.55
N VAL A 27 -10.28 20.48 10.56
CA VAL A 27 -9.59 19.35 9.91
C VAL A 27 -8.99 19.68 8.54
N THR A 28 -9.22 20.89 8.03
CA THR A 28 -8.71 21.33 6.73
C THR A 28 -7.99 22.67 6.82
N VAL A 29 -7.02 22.86 5.94
CA VAL A 29 -6.35 24.14 5.68
C VAL A 29 -6.51 24.42 4.20
N ASP A 30 -6.95 25.64 3.83
CA ASP A 30 -7.26 26.01 2.43
C ASP A 30 -8.19 25.02 1.72
N GLN A 31 -9.20 24.51 2.46
CA GLN A 31 -10.15 23.49 1.99
C GLN A 31 -9.50 22.15 1.57
N LYS A 32 -8.30 21.87 2.08
CA LYS A 32 -7.56 20.62 1.85
C LYS A 32 -7.25 19.94 3.16
N VAL A 33 -7.32 18.61 3.16
CA VAL A 33 -6.87 17.81 4.31
C VAL A 33 -5.35 17.93 4.45
N VAL A 34 -4.88 18.07 5.69
CA VAL A 34 -3.46 18.26 5.99
C VAL A 34 -2.73 16.92 5.95
N GLN A 35 -1.63 16.83 5.20
CA GLN A 35 -0.82 15.62 5.19
C GLN A 35 -0.19 15.39 6.57
N GLY A 36 -0.43 14.21 7.16
CA GLY A 36 0.08 13.85 8.49
C GLY A 36 -0.90 14.10 9.63
N ALA A 37 -2.03 14.76 9.39
CA ALA A 37 -3.09 14.84 10.39
C ALA A 37 -3.79 13.50 10.56
N VAL A 38 -4.06 13.11 11.81
CA VAL A 38 -4.66 11.82 12.18
C VAL A 38 -6.06 11.62 11.60
N THR A 39 -6.78 12.70 11.32
CA THR A 39 -8.14 12.69 10.75
C THR A 39 -8.15 12.51 9.24
N SER A 40 -7.08 12.88 8.54
CA SER A 40 -7.04 12.93 7.08
C SER A 40 -7.26 11.59 6.37
N PRO A 41 -6.69 10.45 6.84
CA PRO A 41 -6.97 9.15 6.23
C PRO A 41 -8.46 8.78 6.28
N MET A 42 -9.12 9.05 7.40
CA MET A 42 -10.55 8.78 7.56
C MET A 42 -11.39 9.67 6.64
N LEU A 43 -11.09 10.97 6.60
CA LEU A 43 -11.78 11.93 5.74
C LEU A 43 -11.62 11.60 4.25
N SER A 44 -10.41 11.23 3.82
CA SER A 44 -10.16 10.80 2.45
C SER A 44 -11.01 9.58 2.08
N ASN A 45 -11.03 8.54 2.94
CA ASN A 45 -11.85 7.36 2.72
C ASN A 45 -13.35 7.69 2.68
N LEU A 46 -13.80 8.60 3.52
CA LEU A 46 -15.18 9.06 3.54
C LEU A 46 -15.56 9.73 2.21
N VAL A 47 -14.70 10.60 1.69
CA VAL A 47 -14.90 11.26 0.39
C VAL A 47 -14.93 10.25 -0.74
N PHE A 48 -14.00 9.29 -0.73
CA PHE A 48 -13.89 8.26 -1.76
C PHE A 48 -15.02 7.22 -1.73
N ARG A 49 -15.71 7.03 -0.60
CA ARG A 49 -16.77 6.00 -0.49
C ARG A 49 -17.80 6.04 -1.62
N GLN A 50 -18.25 7.23 -2.01
CA GLN A 50 -19.21 7.37 -3.12
C GLN A 50 -18.59 7.07 -4.48
N LEU A 51 -17.31 7.43 -4.69
CA LEU A 51 -16.56 7.08 -5.89
C LEU A 51 -16.37 5.57 -5.97
N ASP A 52 -15.96 4.94 -4.87
CA ASP A 52 -15.74 3.50 -4.77
C ASP A 52 -17.00 2.73 -5.19
N ILE A 53 -18.19 3.13 -4.71
CA ILE A 53 -19.47 2.50 -5.13
C ILE A 53 -19.71 2.64 -6.63
N ARG A 54 -19.42 3.81 -7.21
CA ARG A 54 -19.63 4.06 -8.64
C ARG A 54 -18.64 3.29 -9.50
N ILE A 55 -17.38 3.24 -9.09
CA ILE A 55 -16.32 2.51 -9.77
C ILE A 55 -16.62 1.01 -9.72
N GLU A 56 -16.97 0.47 -8.55
CA GLU A 56 -17.32 -0.94 -8.37
C GLU A 56 -18.48 -1.35 -9.30
N ARG A 57 -19.58 -0.58 -9.29
CA ARG A 57 -20.74 -0.82 -10.18
C ARG A 57 -20.39 -0.71 -11.66
N TYR A 58 -19.46 0.16 -12.02
CA TYR A 58 -19.00 0.28 -13.40
C TYR A 58 -18.18 -0.96 -13.80
N CYS A 59 -17.27 -1.38 -12.94
CA CYS A 59 -16.38 -2.51 -13.16
C CYS A 59 -17.13 -3.85 -13.21
N SER A 60 -18.15 -4.03 -12.37
CA SER A 60 -18.95 -5.26 -12.32
C SER A 60 -19.67 -5.58 -13.63
N ARG A 61 -19.98 -4.56 -14.45
CA ARG A 61 -20.60 -4.74 -15.78
C ARG A 61 -19.67 -5.39 -16.80
N PHE A 62 -18.37 -5.43 -16.52
CA PHE A 62 -17.34 -5.95 -17.42
C PHE A 62 -16.53 -7.08 -16.78
N ASP A 63 -17.01 -7.65 -15.67
CA ASP A 63 -16.29 -8.67 -14.88
C ASP A 63 -14.88 -8.21 -14.46
N ILE A 64 -14.78 -6.94 -14.04
CA ILE A 64 -13.56 -6.34 -13.51
C ILE A 64 -13.72 -6.22 -11.99
N LYS A 65 -12.75 -6.72 -11.24
CA LYS A 65 -12.63 -6.52 -9.80
C LYS A 65 -11.85 -5.25 -9.53
N TYR A 66 -12.40 -4.40 -8.66
CA TYR A 66 -11.79 -3.17 -8.21
C TYR A 66 -11.30 -3.30 -6.76
N THR A 67 -10.15 -2.70 -6.47
CA THR A 67 -9.60 -2.62 -5.11
C THR A 67 -8.89 -1.29 -4.94
N ARG A 68 -9.09 -0.60 -3.83
CA ARG A 68 -8.43 0.68 -3.53
C ARG A 68 -7.55 0.57 -2.30
N TYR A 69 -6.34 1.10 -2.37
CA TYR A 69 -5.45 1.30 -1.23
C TYR A 69 -5.02 2.77 -1.20
N ALA A 70 -5.56 3.55 -0.26
CA ALA A 70 -5.43 5.01 -0.26
C ALA A 70 -5.83 5.63 -1.62
N ASP A 71 -4.89 6.24 -2.34
CA ASP A 71 -5.08 6.80 -3.68
C ASP A 71 -4.82 5.81 -4.82
N ASP A 72 -4.18 4.66 -4.54
CA ASP A 72 -3.95 3.61 -5.53
C ASP A 72 -5.24 2.86 -5.84
N MET A 73 -5.60 2.85 -7.12
CA MET A 73 -6.74 2.10 -7.65
C MET A 73 -6.26 0.93 -8.50
N LEU A 74 -6.65 -0.27 -8.10
CA LEU A 74 -6.28 -1.53 -8.75
C LEU A 74 -7.49 -2.13 -9.44
N PHE A 75 -7.27 -2.58 -10.66
CA PHE A 75 -8.29 -3.21 -11.50
C PHE A 75 -7.74 -4.54 -12.00
N SER A 76 -8.51 -5.61 -11.88
CA SER A 76 -8.13 -6.95 -12.35
C SER A 76 -9.32 -7.64 -13.02
N GLY A 77 -9.05 -8.46 -14.03
CA GLY A 77 -10.09 -9.20 -14.77
C GLY A 77 -9.53 -9.82 -16.05
N ASN A 78 -10.28 -10.74 -16.64
CA ASN A 78 -9.88 -11.45 -17.87
C ASN A 78 -10.21 -10.68 -19.15
N THR A 79 -11.00 -9.61 -19.05
CA THR A 79 -11.42 -8.80 -20.19
C THR A 79 -10.29 -7.93 -20.73
N THR A 80 -10.16 -7.83 -22.06
CA THR A 80 -9.24 -6.87 -22.70
C THR A 80 -9.72 -5.43 -22.56
N TYR A 81 -11.00 -5.22 -22.25
CA TYR A 81 -11.60 -3.90 -22.07
C TYR A 81 -10.91 -3.07 -20.99
N ILE A 82 -10.38 -3.71 -19.94
CA ILE A 82 -9.65 -3.07 -18.84
C ILE A 82 -8.46 -2.21 -19.32
N HIS A 83 -7.85 -2.57 -20.45
CA HIS A 83 -6.73 -1.84 -21.04
C HIS A 83 -7.15 -0.80 -22.07
N SER A 84 -8.44 -0.72 -22.39
CA SER A 84 -8.95 0.21 -23.39
C SER A 84 -8.87 1.66 -22.90
N ARG A 85 -8.72 2.59 -23.85
CA ARG A 85 -8.85 4.03 -23.56
C ARG A 85 -10.21 4.37 -22.96
N ARG A 86 -11.27 3.69 -23.43
CA ARG A 86 -12.65 3.93 -22.98
C ARG A 86 -12.84 3.60 -21.50
N PHE A 87 -12.26 2.51 -21.02
CA PHE A 87 -12.27 2.15 -19.60
C PHE A 87 -11.62 3.25 -18.76
N ILE A 88 -10.42 3.69 -19.14
CA ILE A 88 -9.67 4.72 -18.41
C ILE A 88 -10.39 6.07 -18.43
N SER A 89 -10.94 6.47 -19.58
CA SER A 89 -11.75 7.69 -19.68
C SER A 89 -12.99 7.63 -18.79
N ALA A 90 -13.63 6.47 -18.66
CA ALA A 90 -14.77 6.31 -17.76
C ALA A 90 -14.37 6.44 -16.29
N ILE A 91 -13.27 5.80 -15.87
CA ILE A 91 -12.73 5.97 -14.51
C ILE A 91 -12.37 7.43 -14.25
N SER A 92 -11.69 8.09 -15.20
CA SER A 92 -11.35 9.52 -15.11
C SER A 92 -12.61 10.37 -14.92
N ALA A 93 -13.67 10.13 -15.68
CA ALA A 93 -14.92 10.88 -15.57
C ALA A 93 -15.62 10.65 -14.21
N ILE A 94 -15.55 9.43 -13.67
CA ILE A 94 -16.11 9.13 -12.35
C ILE A 94 -15.40 9.93 -11.27
N ILE A 95 -14.07 9.91 -11.23
CA ILE A 95 -13.31 10.62 -10.19
C ILE A 95 -13.36 12.15 -10.37
N ALA A 96 -13.41 12.64 -11.60
CA ALA A 96 -13.55 14.06 -11.91
C ALA A 96 -14.85 14.65 -11.36
N SER A 97 -15.89 13.83 -11.17
CA SER A 97 -17.14 14.27 -10.53
C SER A 97 -16.99 14.72 -9.07
N LYS A 98 -15.84 14.47 -8.44
CA LYS A 98 -15.46 14.95 -7.11
C LYS A 98 -14.23 15.86 -7.13
N GLY A 99 -13.82 16.34 -8.31
CA GLY A 99 -12.67 17.24 -8.46
C GLY A 99 -11.31 16.54 -8.41
N PHE A 100 -11.24 15.22 -8.58
CA PHE A 100 -9.98 14.49 -8.66
C PHE A 100 -9.55 14.25 -10.11
N GLU A 101 -8.24 14.14 -10.32
CA GLU A 101 -7.63 13.89 -11.62
C GLU A 101 -6.77 12.64 -11.60
N LEU A 102 -6.76 11.90 -12.72
CA LEU A 102 -5.89 10.74 -12.86
C LEU A 102 -4.48 11.18 -13.19
N ASN A 103 -3.49 10.64 -12.47
CA ASN A 103 -2.10 10.74 -12.88
C ASN A 103 -1.80 9.73 -13.99
N TYR A 104 -1.92 10.15 -15.26
CA TYR A 104 -1.70 9.29 -16.42
C TYR A 104 -0.30 8.69 -16.50
N THR A 105 0.73 9.37 -15.96
CA THR A 105 2.12 8.87 -15.97
C THR A 105 2.33 7.68 -15.04
N LYS A 106 1.45 7.52 -14.03
CA LYS A 106 1.48 6.42 -13.06
C LYS A 106 0.57 5.25 -13.44
N ILE A 107 -0.13 5.33 -14.58
CA ILE A 107 -0.99 4.23 -15.04
C ILE A 107 -0.11 3.09 -15.55
N LEU A 108 -0.16 1.96 -14.84
CA LEU A 108 0.47 0.72 -15.24
C LEU A 108 -0.57 -0.22 -15.85
N ARG A 109 -0.20 -0.87 -16.95
CA ARG A 109 -0.99 -1.94 -17.57
C ARG A 109 -0.07 -3.14 -17.74
N ALA A 110 -0.52 -4.30 -17.30
CA ALA A 110 0.20 -5.53 -17.51
C ALA A 110 -0.77 -6.69 -17.66
N LYS A 111 -0.28 -7.77 -18.28
CA LYS A 111 -0.97 -9.06 -18.39
C LYS A 111 -0.13 -10.08 -17.65
N GLN A 112 -0.79 -11.06 -17.03
CA GLN A 112 -0.18 -12.13 -16.23
C GLN A 112 0.49 -11.66 -14.94
N GLU A 113 1.38 -10.67 -15.00
CA GLU A 113 2.12 -10.19 -13.83
C GLU A 113 2.21 -8.66 -13.77
N ILE A 114 2.07 -8.08 -12.57
CA ILE A 114 2.22 -6.65 -12.33
C ILE A 114 3.01 -6.39 -11.05
N SER A 115 3.93 -5.43 -11.08
CA SER A 115 4.68 -4.99 -9.90
C SER A 115 3.98 -3.80 -9.24
N LEU A 116 3.54 -3.97 -8.00
CA LEU A 116 2.76 -2.99 -7.23
C LEU A 116 3.25 -2.96 -5.78
N ASN A 117 3.49 -1.78 -5.20
CA ASN A 117 3.78 -1.59 -3.77
C ASN A 117 4.89 -2.48 -3.18
N GLY A 118 5.90 -2.80 -4.01
CA GLY A 118 7.03 -3.64 -3.62
C GLY A 118 6.78 -5.14 -3.75
N PHE A 119 5.64 -5.55 -4.27
CA PHE A 119 5.26 -6.91 -4.62
C PHE A 119 5.14 -7.08 -6.13
N VAL A 120 5.22 -8.32 -6.60
CA VAL A 120 4.82 -8.69 -7.96
C VAL A 120 3.70 -9.71 -7.83
N VAL A 121 2.58 -9.39 -8.46
CA VAL A 121 1.34 -10.17 -8.42
C VAL A 121 1.16 -10.81 -9.78
N GLY A 122 0.99 -12.13 -9.82
CA GLY A 122 0.70 -12.86 -11.04
C GLY A 122 0.13 -14.24 -10.79
N SER A 123 0.84 -15.30 -11.15
CA SER A 123 0.50 -16.67 -10.74
C SER A 123 0.66 -16.92 -9.23
N GLY A 124 1.37 -16.04 -8.54
CA GLY A 124 1.52 -16.02 -7.09
C GLY A 124 1.91 -14.62 -6.61
N LEU A 125 2.15 -14.48 -5.31
CA LEU A 125 2.54 -13.22 -4.68
C LEU A 125 4.02 -13.28 -4.30
N ARG A 126 4.87 -12.53 -5.00
CA ARG A 126 6.31 -12.47 -4.70
C ARG A 126 6.77 -11.08 -4.29
N VAL A 127 7.80 -11.01 -3.46
CA VAL A 127 8.44 -9.74 -3.12
C VAL A 127 9.27 -9.25 -4.30
N SER A 128 9.14 -7.98 -4.67
CA SER A 128 9.91 -7.40 -5.77
C SER A 128 11.41 -7.35 -5.45
N ARG A 129 12.25 -7.52 -6.49
CA ARG A 129 13.71 -7.38 -6.37
C ARG A 129 14.11 -6.03 -5.77
N LYS A 130 13.40 -4.95 -6.11
CA LYS A 130 13.65 -3.60 -5.59
C LYS A 130 13.42 -3.55 -4.07
N LYS A 131 12.37 -4.19 -3.55
CA LYS A 131 12.06 -4.24 -2.12
C LYS A 131 13.10 -5.06 -1.34
N LEU A 132 13.65 -6.11 -1.95
CA LEU A 132 14.72 -6.94 -1.37
C LEU A 132 16.14 -6.37 -1.57
N CYS A 133 16.32 -5.33 -2.38
CA CYS A 133 17.64 -4.83 -2.76
C CYS A 133 18.48 -4.43 -1.54
N ASN A 134 17.91 -3.61 -0.64
CA ASN A 134 18.61 -3.19 0.57
C ASN A 134 18.96 -4.38 1.48
N LEU A 135 17.99 -5.27 1.73
CA LEU A 135 18.24 -6.51 2.49
C LEU A 135 19.38 -7.33 1.89
N ASN A 136 19.39 -7.53 0.58
CA ASN A 136 20.45 -8.30 -0.09
C ASN A 136 21.82 -7.62 0.02
N GLN A 137 21.88 -6.28 0.00
CA GLN A 137 23.12 -5.54 0.24
C GLN A 137 23.62 -5.70 1.68
N ILE A 138 22.72 -5.68 2.66
CA ILE A 138 23.06 -5.91 4.07
C ILE A 138 23.60 -7.34 4.24
N ILE A 139 22.91 -8.35 3.71
CA ILE A 139 23.33 -9.75 3.75
C ILE A 139 24.72 -9.90 3.11
N TYR A 140 24.91 -9.38 1.89
CA TYR A 140 26.20 -9.45 1.21
C TYR A 140 27.34 -8.84 2.03
N LYS A 141 27.12 -7.68 2.64
CA LYS A 141 28.12 -7.03 3.49
C LYS A 141 28.44 -7.84 4.74
N LEU A 142 27.44 -8.43 5.39
CA LEU A 142 27.62 -9.26 6.58
C LEU A 142 28.31 -10.59 6.28
N GLU A 143 28.05 -11.16 5.10
CA GLU A 143 28.70 -12.39 4.65
C GLU A 143 30.14 -12.16 4.16
N SER A 144 30.47 -10.93 3.72
CA SER A 144 31.82 -10.58 3.30
C SER A 144 32.78 -10.47 4.49
N SER A 145 33.98 -11.03 4.35
CA SER A 145 35.02 -11.12 5.40
C SER A 145 35.53 -9.77 5.93
N ASN A 146 35.12 -8.65 5.34
CA ASN A 146 35.52 -7.30 5.74
C ASN A 146 34.53 -6.64 6.72
N PHE A 147 33.52 -7.37 7.21
CA PHE A 147 32.51 -6.80 8.11
C PHE A 147 33.05 -6.48 9.52
N ASP A 148 34.19 -7.07 9.91
CA ASP A 148 34.79 -6.87 11.23
C ASP A 148 35.30 -5.44 11.49
N GLU A 149 35.34 -4.56 10.48
CA GLU A 149 35.73 -3.14 10.66
C GLU A 149 34.60 -2.23 11.20
N PHE A 150 33.34 -2.69 11.24
CA PHE A 150 32.18 -1.89 11.67
C PHE A 150 31.55 -2.37 12.99
N GLN A 151 32.32 -2.32 14.08
CA GLN A 151 31.95 -2.93 15.38
C GLN A 151 31.43 -1.97 16.46
N SER A 152 30.88 -0.80 16.13
CA SER A 152 30.20 -0.05 17.18
C SER A 152 28.93 -0.80 17.60
N LYS A 153 28.74 -1.01 18.91
CA LYS A 153 27.54 -1.66 19.46
C LYS A 153 26.23 -1.05 18.95
N TYR A 154 26.26 0.27 18.67
CA TYR A 154 25.17 1.01 18.07
C TYR A 154 24.84 0.54 16.64
N VAL A 155 25.85 0.38 15.78
CA VAL A 155 25.64 -0.09 14.39
C VAL A 155 25.07 -1.51 14.38
N LEU A 156 25.61 -2.41 15.20
CA LEU A 156 25.11 -3.78 15.30
C LEU A 156 23.65 -3.84 15.76
N TYR A 157 23.25 -2.98 16.71
CA TYR A 157 21.85 -2.87 17.15
C TYR A 157 20.90 -2.46 16.01
N HIS A 158 21.29 -1.48 15.19
CA HIS A 158 20.48 -1.04 14.05
C HIS A 158 20.37 -2.11 12.97
N VAL A 159 21.49 -2.75 12.62
CA VAL A 159 21.51 -3.86 11.65
C VAL A 159 20.61 -5.00 12.14
N ARG A 160 20.70 -5.37 13.42
CA ARG A 160 19.84 -6.38 14.03
C ARG A 160 18.36 -6.05 13.88
N ASN A 161 17.97 -4.82 14.20
CA ASN A 161 16.57 -4.39 14.12
C ASN A 161 16.06 -4.38 12.68
N GLN A 162 16.89 -3.95 11.73
CA GLN A 162 16.53 -4.00 10.31
C GLN A 162 16.34 -5.44 9.83
N LEU A 163 17.29 -6.34 10.13
CA LEU A 163 17.20 -7.75 9.79
C LEU A 163 15.98 -8.43 10.44
N ALA A 164 15.70 -8.15 11.72
CA ALA A 164 14.53 -8.67 12.42
C ALA A 164 13.21 -8.17 11.79
N GLY A 165 13.16 -6.90 11.38
CA GLY A 165 12.04 -6.32 10.65
C GLY A 165 11.83 -7.01 9.29
N TYR A 166 12.90 -7.19 8.51
CA TYR A 166 12.84 -7.93 7.24
C TYR A 166 12.42 -9.38 7.45
N ARG A 167 12.96 -10.08 8.47
CA ARG A 167 12.58 -11.46 8.78
C ARG A 167 11.10 -11.57 9.10
N SER A 168 10.57 -10.67 9.94
CA SER A 168 9.14 -10.62 10.28
C SER A 168 8.28 -10.37 9.04
N PHE A 169 8.70 -9.45 8.18
CA PHE A 169 8.04 -9.18 6.91
C PHE A 169 8.01 -10.41 6.00
N LEU A 170 9.15 -11.10 5.80
CA LEU A 170 9.21 -12.30 4.94
C LEU A 170 8.40 -13.46 5.52
N LEU A 171 8.38 -13.64 6.85
CA LEU A 171 7.52 -14.63 7.51
C LEU A 171 6.04 -14.37 7.26
N HIS A 172 5.62 -13.11 7.26
CA HIS A 172 4.24 -12.75 6.92
C HIS A 172 3.92 -13.08 5.47
N VAL A 173 4.79 -12.70 4.53
CA VAL A 173 4.59 -12.98 3.09
C VAL A 173 4.53 -14.49 2.82
N MET A 174 5.42 -15.28 3.44
CA MET A 174 5.46 -16.73 3.30
C MET A 174 4.16 -17.41 3.74
N ARG A 175 3.45 -16.86 4.73
CA ARG A 175 2.15 -17.37 5.19
C ARG A 175 1.01 -17.09 4.21
N THR A 176 1.12 -16.01 3.44
CA THR A 176 0.08 -15.56 2.52
C THR A 176 0.25 -16.08 1.09
N ASP A 177 1.43 -16.58 0.73
CA ASP A 177 1.66 -17.17 -0.58
C ASP A 177 1.12 -18.61 -0.60
N GLU A 178 0.48 -19.01 -1.69
CA GLU A 178 -0.01 -20.38 -1.89
C GLU A 178 1.02 -21.24 -2.64
N ASN A 179 2.06 -20.63 -3.21
CA ASN A 179 3.08 -21.32 -3.99
C ASN A 179 4.20 -21.89 -3.11
N GLU A 180 4.29 -23.22 -3.01
CA GLU A 180 5.29 -23.93 -2.18
C GLU A 180 6.75 -23.66 -2.62
N GLU A 181 7.04 -23.54 -3.92
CA GLU A 181 8.40 -23.26 -4.40
C GLU A 181 8.90 -21.87 -3.94
N GLN A 182 8.00 -20.89 -3.91
CA GLN A 182 8.32 -19.56 -3.40
C GLN A 182 8.49 -19.56 -1.89
N LYS A 183 7.71 -20.36 -1.16
CA LYS A 183 7.87 -20.53 0.29
C LYS A 183 9.24 -21.09 0.63
N ASP A 184 9.73 -22.08 -0.10
CA ASP A 184 11.05 -22.66 0.15
C ASP A 184 12.16 -21.60 -0.04
N LYS A 185 12.11 -20.84 -1.12
CA LYS A 185 13.06 -19.72 -1.35
C LYS A 185 12.99 -18.66 -0.25
N LEU A 186 11.80 -18.34 0.25
CA LEU A 186 11.63 -17.41 1.37
C LEU A 186 12.18 -17.99 2.67
N LYS A 187 11.96 -19.29 2.92
CA LYS A 187 12.43 -20.02 4.09
C LYS A 187 13.95 -20.02 4.17
N ASP A 188 14.63 -20.29 3.06
CA ASP A 188 16.11 -20.23 2.99
C ASP A 188 16.62 -18.84 3.35
N LYS A 189 15.98 -17.79 2.82
CA LYS A 189 16.35 -16.41 3.11
C LYS A 189 16.05 -16.02 4.56
N ILE A 190 14.93 -16.48 5.13
CA ILE A 190 14.57 -16.28 6.54
C ILE A 190 15.61 -16.93 7.46
N ASN A 191 16.03 -18.15 7.14
CA ASN A 191 17.04 -18.89 7.90
C ASN A 191 18.42 -18.23 7.80
N CYS A 192 18.81 -17.77 6.61
CA CYS A 192 20.03 -16.97 6.41
C CYS A 192 20.04 -15.73 7.32
N ILE A 193 18.95 -14.94 7.33
CA ILE A 193 18.83 -13.76 8.19
C ILE A 193 18.94 -14.13 9.68
N GLU A 194 18.29 -15.21 10.10
CA GLU A 194 18.35 -15.68 11.49
C GLU A 194 19.78 -16.05 11.91
N ASN A 195 20.51 -16.75 11.05
CA ASN A 195 21.89 -17.12 11.30
C ASN A 195 22.81 -15.89 11.37
N LEU A 196 22.61 -14.89 10.50
CA LEU A 196 23.38 -13.65 10.55
C LEU A 196 23.12 -12.85 11.83
N ILE A 197 21.85 -12.77 12.28
CA ILE A 197 21.50 -12.13 13.55
C ILE A 197 22.20 -12.84 14.72
N LYS A 198 22.17 -14.18 14.77
CA LYS A 198 22.82 -14.97 15.83
C LYS A 198 24.34 -14.80 15.81
N ARG A 199 24.95 -14.73 14.63
CA ARG A 199 26.41 -14.66 14.48
C ARG A 199 26.99 -13.28 14.80
N HIS A 200 26.36 -12.20 14.32
CA HIS A 200 26.95 -10.86 14.37
C HIS A 200 26.22 -9.89 15.32
N CYS A 201 25.03 -10.26 15.82
CA CYS A 201 24.18 -9.35 16.59
C CYS A 201 23.66 -9.96 17.90
N ALA A 202 24.18 -11.12 18.31
CA ALA A 202 23.98 -11.62 19.66
C ALA A 202 24.64 -10.63 20.64
N ILE A 203 23.87 -10.24 21.66
CA ILE A 203 24.36 -9.43 22.77
C ILE A 203 24.50 -10.44 23.90
N ASP A 204 25.74 -10.69 24.34
CA ASP A 204 26.00 -11.35 25.62
C ASP A 204 25.41 -10.53 26.78
#